data_AF-A0AAW0P8V3-F1
#
_entry.id   AF-A0AAW0P8V3-F1
#
_cell.length_a   1.000
_cell.length_b   1.000
_cell.length_c   1.000
_cell.angle_alpha   90.00
_cell.angle_beta   90.00
_cell.angle_gamma   90.00
#
_symmetry.space_group_name_H-M   'P 1'
#
loop_
_entity.id
_entity.type
_entity.pdbx_description
1 polymer ?
#
loop_
_entity_poly.entity_id
_entity_poly.type
_entity_poly.pdbx_seq_one_letter_code
_entity_poly.pdbx_strand_id
1 'polypeptide(L)'
;MSEQRRSDDLFDSIVMAEERFRGEGYKEGYERGAHRGLQEGRRHGAVHGARLSAEVSFYHGFAVMWQCLLQNHTDPKSRKRMKAVEALLSQLERSPLDNPQSEKLKEDMDKLRAKFRQVCSMLNVPADFRDFFKSAQGTSF
;
A
#
# COMPACT_ATOMS: atom_id res chain seq x y z
N MET A 1 47.16 41.50 -35.15
CA MET A 1 47.39 41.54 -33.70
C MET A 1 46.65 40.35 -33.11
N SER A 2 47.42 39.30 -32.89
CA SER A 2 47.03 38.04 -32.26
C SER A 2 47.11 38.20 -30.76
N GLU A 3 46.04 37.87 -30.03
CA GLU A 3 46.16 37.55 -28.60
C GLU A 3 45.07 36.56 -28.18
N GLN A 4 45.58 35.39 -27.78
CA GLN A 4 45.03 34.38 -26.91
C GLN A 4 43.54 34.01 -27.07
N ARG A 5 43.33 32.84 -27.69
CA ARG A 5 42.36 31.86 -27.17
C ARG A 5 42.46 31.90 -25.64
N ARG A 6 41.34 32.15 -24.98
CA ARG A 6 41.15 31.98 -23.54
C ARG A 6 41.57 30.54 -23.22
N SER A 7 42.85 30.36 -22.96
CA SER A 7 43.38 29.10 -22.47
C SER A 7 42.69 28.95 -21.12
N ASP A 8 41.88 27.90 -20.97
CA ASP A 8 41.75 27.30 -19.65
C ASP A 8 43.17 27.26 -19.09
N ASP A 9 43.41 27.95 -17.99
CA ASP A 9 44.75 28.06 -17.42
C ASP A 9 45.23 26.63 -17.17
N LEU A 10 46.48 26.31 -17.53
CA LEU A 10 46.93 24.91 -17.67
C LEU A 10 46.72 24.10 -16.37
N PHE A 11 46.71 24.81 -15.24
CA PHE A 11 46.51 24.28 -13.89
C PHE A 11 45.09 24.49 -13.34
N ASP A 12 44.20 25.23 -14.02
CA ASP A 12 42.82 25.50 -13.55
C ASP A 12 42.02 24.20 -13.42
N SER A 13 42.27 23.25 -14.31
CA SER A 13 41.68 21.91 -14.24
C SER A 13 42.09 21.13 -12.98
N ILE A 14 43.29 21.37 -12.44
CA ILE A 14 43.83 20.73 -11.23
C ILE A 14 43.36 21.48 -10.00
N VAL A 15 43.46 22.81 -9.99
CA VAL A 15 43.07 23.67 -8.87
C VAL A 15 41.56 23.58 -8.62
N MET A 16 40.75 23.53 -9.68
CA MET A 16 39.29 23.44 -9.59
C MET A 16 38.78 21.99 -9.58
N ALA A 17 39.65 20.99 -9.54
CA ALA A 17 39.27 19.57 -9.62
C ALA A 17 38.34 19.15 -8.47
N GLU A 18 38.64 19.57 -7.23
CA GLU A 18 37.83 19.23 -6.05
C GLU A 18 36.38 19.75 -6.19
N GLU A 19 36.21 21.02 -6.55
CA GLU A 19 34.90 21.64 -6.73
C GLU A 19 34.11 20.97 -7.87
N ARG A 20 34.79 20.66 -8.98
CA ARG A 20 34.19 19.94 -10.12
C ARG A 20 33.71 18.55 -9.71
N PHE A 21 34.57 17.73 -9.10
CA PHE A 21 34.19 16.38 -8.68
C PHE A 21 33.12 16.38 -7.59
N ARG A 22 33.14 17.37 -6.68
CA ARG A 22 32.07 17.55 -5.70
C ARG A 22 30.75 17.88 -6.38
N GLY A 23 30.74 18.81 -7.34
CA GLY A 23 29.56 19.18 -8.11
C GLY A 23 29.02 18.02 -8.96
N GLU A 24 29.90 17.30 -9.65
CA GLU A 24 29.58 16.11 -10.43
C GLU A 24 29.00 15.00 -9.55
N GLY A 25 29.67 14.67 -8.45
CA GLY A 25 29.22 13.65 -7.51
C GLY A 25 27.88 14.00 -6.86
N TYR A 26 27.66 15.28 -6.50
CA TYR A 26 26.37 15.74 -5.99
C TYR A 26 25.27 15.58 -7.05
N LYS A 27 25.51 16.05 -8.28
CA LYS A 27 24.53 15.97 -9.38
C LYS A 27 24.19 14.52 -9.69
N GLU A 28 25.20 13.69 -9.87
CA GLU A 28 25.05 12.27 -10.19
C GLU A 28 24.37 11.51 -9.03
N GLY A 29 24.71 11.82 -7.78
CA GLY A 29 24.08 11.28 -6.59
C GLY A 29 22.60 11.68 -6.49
N TYR A 30 22.29 12.95 -6.72
CA TYR A 30 20.93 13.47 -6.70
C TYR A 30 20.06 12.84 -7.80
N GLU A 31 20.55 12.80 -9.04
CA GLU A 31 19.82 12.20 -10.17
C GLU A 31 19.55 10.70 -9.95
N ARG A 32 20.56 9.94 -9.51
CA ARG A 32 20.39 8.52 -9.18
C ARG A 32 19.46 8.31 -8.00
N GLY A 33 19.58 9.12 -6.96
CA GLY A 33 18.74 9.08 -5.77
C GLY A 33 17.27 9.36 -6.10
N ALA A 34 17.00 10.41 -6.87
CA ALA A 34 15.67 10.78 -7.32
C ALA A 34 15.02 9.67 -8.18
N HIS A 35 15.78 9.13 -9.15
CA HIS A 35 15.29 8.06 -10.00
C HIS A 35 14.99 6.78 -9.21
N ARG A 36 15.90 6.36 -8.32
CA ARG A 36 15.68 5.19 -7.46
C ARG A 36 14.50 5.39 -6.51
N GLY A 37 14.41 6.57 -5.89
CA GLY A 37 13.31 6.92 -4.99
C GLY A 37 11.95 6.87 -5.67
N LEU A 38 11.86 7.36 -6.92
CA LEU A 38 10.63 7.31 -7.71
C LEU A 38 10.21 5.88 -8.03
N GLN A 39 11.14 5.02 -8.46
CA GLN A 39 10.85 3.63 -8.78
C GLN A 39 10.40 2.85 -7.55
N GLU A 40 11.14 2.99 -6.44
CA GLU A 40 10.83 2.29 -5.20
C GLU A 40 9.51 2.77 -4.59
N GLY A 41 9.26 4.07 -4.59
CA GLY A 41 7.98 4.63 -4.13
C GLY A 41 6.80 4.13 -4.94
N ARG A 42 6.93 4.08 -6.28
CA ARG A 42 5.88 3.52 -7.16
C ARG A 42 5.65 2.03 -6.88
N ARG A 43 6.72 1.24 -6.79
CA ARG A 43 6.65 -0.20 -6.49
C ARG A 43 6.00 -0.45 -5.14
N HIS A 44 6.43 0.28 -4.11
CA HIS A 44 5.90 0.19 -2.77
C HIS A 44 4.41 0.52 -2.74
N GLY A 45 4.00 1.64 -3.35
CA GLY A 45 2.60 2.04 -3.44
C GLY A 45 1.74 1.00 -4.15
N ALA A 46 2.21 0.45 -5.27
CA ALA A 46 1.49 -0.58 -6.02
C ALA A 46 1.30 -1.88 -5.20
N VAL A 47 2.36 -2.38 -4.57
CA VAL A 47 2.30 -3.59 -3.74
C VAL A 47 1.42 -3.38 -2.51
N HIS A 48 1.57 -2.22 -1.85
CA HIS A 48 0.77 -1.89 -0.67
C HIS A 48 -0.70 -1.74 -1.01
N GLY A 49 -1.02 -0.99 -2.07
CA GLY A 49 -2.38 -0.82 -2.57
C GLY A 49 -3.03 -2.14 -2.96
N ALA A 50 -2.32 -3.01 -3.69
CA ALA A 50 -2.82 -4.33 -4.06
C ALA A 50 -3.13 -5.22 -2.84
N ARG A 51 -2.30 -5.17 -1.79
CA ARG A 51 -2.55 -5.90 -0.54
C ARG A 51 -3.79 -5.38 0.18
N LEU A 52 -3.91 -4.07 0.29
CA LEU A 52 -5.05 -3.41 0.91
C LEU A 52 -6.34 -3.74 0.17
N SER A 53 -6.35 -3.60 -1.15
CA SER A 53 -7.53 -3.84 -1.97
C SER A 53 -7.99 -5.28 -1.88
N ALA A 54 -7.07 -6.26 -1.96
CA ALA A 54 -7.47 -7.65 -1.86
C ALA A 54 -7.93 -8.06 -0.43
N GLU A 55 -7.50 -7.37 0.63
CA GLU A 55 -8.10 -7.52 1.96
C GLU A 55 -9.56 -7.05 1.99
N VAL A 56 -9.80 -5.85 1.50
CA VAL A 56 -11.14 -5.23 1.47
C VAL A 56 -12.08 -6.03 0.57
N SER A 57 -11.64 -6.38 -0.64
CA SER A 57 -12.43 -7.17 -1.60
C SER A 57 -12.74 -8.57 -1.08
N PHE A 58 -11.82 -9.19 -0.33
CA PHE A 58 -12.09 -10.47 0.31
C PHE A 58 -13.21 -10.34 1.36
N TYR A 59 -13.14 -9.35 2.25
CA TYR A 59 -14.20 -9.11 3.24
C TYR A 59 -15.55 -8.81 2.58
N HIS A 60 -15.54 -8.03 1.52
CA HIS A 60 -16.75 -7.74 0.74
C HIS A 60 -17.35 -9.01 0.13
N GLY A 61 -16.55 -9.80 -0.60
CA GLY A 61 -17.01 -11.06 -1.19
C GLY A 61 -17.52 -12.07 -0.15
N PHE A 62 -16.83 -12.17 0.98
CA PHE A 62 -17.26 -12.98 2.12
C PHE A 62 -18.63 -12.52 2.64
N ALA A 63 -18.80 -11.22 2.86
CA ALA A 63 -20.04 -10.69 3.42
C ALA A 63 -21.23 -10.85 2.44
N VAL A 64 -21.03 -10.58 1.15
CA VAL A 64 -22.06 -10.81 0.12
C VAL A 64 -22.46 -12.29 0.05
N MET A 65 -21.49 -13.22 0.05
CA MET A 65 -21.76 -14.65 0.04
C MET A 65 -22.61 -15.07 1.25
N TRP A 66 -22.23 -14.66 2.45
CA TRP A 66 -22.97 -14.99 3.67
C TRP A 66 -24.34 -14.34 3.72
N GLN A 67 -24.51 -13.14 3.16
CA GLN A 67 -25.81 -12.51 3.02
C GLN A 67 -26.74 -13.40 2.18
N CYS A 68 -26.28 -13.87 1.01
CA CYS A 68 -27.05 -14.78 0.16
C CYS A 68 -27.40 -16.11 0.86
N LEU A 69 -26.45 -16.70 1.60
CA LEU A 69 -26.69 -17.95 2.33
C LEU A 69 -27.71 -17.77 3.47
N LEU A 70 -27.73 -16.62 4.14
CA LEU A 70 -28.61 -16.36 5.28
C LEU A 70 -30.01 -15.86 4.91
N GLN A 71 -30.21 -15.36 3.68
CA GLN A 71 -31.46 -14.73 3.22
C GLN A 71 -32.72 -15.60 3.43
N ASN A 72 -32.59 -16.93 3.33
CA ASN A 72 -33.74 -17.84 3.42
C ASN A 72 -34.00 -18.38 4.84
N HIS A 73 -33.18 -17.98 5.83
CA HIS A 73 -33.30 -18.47 7.20
C HIS A 73 -34.02 -17.46 8.11
N THR A 74 -35.16 -17.85 8.69
CA THR A 74 -35.98 -16.98 9.54
C THR A 74 -35.71 -17.14 11.04
N ASP A 75 -34.87 -18.10 11.42
CA ASP A 75 -34.58 -18.38 12.82
C ASP A 75 -33.86 -17.20 13.51
N PRO A 76 -34.05 -17.01 14.83
CA PRO A 76 -33.45 -15.88 15.54
C PRO A 76 -31.91 -15.82 15.48
N LYS A 77 -31.22 -16.96 15.35
CA LYS A 77 -29.75 -16.98 15.23
C LYS A 77 -29.32 -16.48 13.86
N SER A 78 -29.99 -16.92 12.79
CA SER A 78 -29.70 -16.46 11.42
C SER A 78 -29.99 -14.99 11.22
N ARG A 79 -31.07 -14.44 11.81
CA ARG A 79 -31.29 -12.98 11.81
C ARG A 79 -30.19 -12.19 12.51
N LYS A 80 -29.65 -12.69 13.63
CA LYS A 80 -28.51 -12.05 14.32
C LYS A 80 -27.23 -12.10 13.46
N ARG A 81 -26.97 -13.23 12.80
CA ARG A 81 -25.82 -13.39 11.88
C ARG A 81 -25.96 -12.47 10.66
N MET A 82 -27.15 -12.38 10.07
CA MET A 82 -27.45 -11.50 8.93
C MET A 82 -27.19 -10.02 9.28
N LYS A 83 -27.69 -9.54 10.42
CA LYS A 83 -27.40 -8.18 10.90
C LYS A 83 -25.90 -7.90 11.09
N ALA A 84 -25.14 -8.90 11.55
CA ALA A 84 -23.70 -8.74 11.71
C ALA A 84 -22.97 -8.61 10.36
N VAL A 85 -23.39 -9.40 9.37
CA VAL A 85 -22.90 -9.34 7.99
C VAL A 85 -23.25 -8.01 7.33
N GLU A 86 -24.49 -7.55 7.45
CA GLU A 86 -24.93 -6.24 6.94
C GLU A 86 -24.12 -5.09 7.56
N ALA A 87 -23.87 -5.15 8.87
CA ALA A 87 -23.03 -4.16 9.54
C ALA A 87 -21.59 -4.15 9.03
N LEU A 88 -21.05 -5.29 8.58
CA LEU A 88 -19.73 -5.35 7.95
C LEU A 88 -19.75 -4.70 6.56
N LEU A 89 -20.78 -4.98 5.74
CA LEU A 89 -20.96 -4.34 4.43
C LEU A 89 -21.09 -2.82 4.55
N SER A 90 -21.95 -2.35 5.45
CA SER A 90 -22.11 -0.91 5.69
C SER A 90 -20.81 -0.24 6.16
N GLN A 91 -19.93 -0.97 6.87
CA GLN A 91 -18.64 -0.43 7.27
C GLN A 91 -17.67 -0.37 6.08
N LEU A 92 -17.64 -1.41 5.23
CA LEU A 92 -16.85 -1.45 4.00
C LEU A 92 -17.18 -0.29 3.06
N GLU A 93 -18.47 0.02 2.89
CA GLU A 93 -18.95 1.10 2.02
C GLU A 93 -18.63 2.51 2.55
N ARG A 94 -18.55 2.67 3.89
CA ARG A 94 -18.33 3.98 4.53
C ARG A 94 -16.85 4.30 4.75
N SER A 95 -15.98 3.30 4.71
CA SER A 95 -14.55 3.50 4.94
C SER A 95 -13.91 4.21 3.73
N PRO A 96 -13.26 5.37 3.91
CA PRO A 96 -12.59 6.09 2.83
C PRO A 96 -11.25 5.42 2.48
N LEU A 97 -11.32 4.31 1.76
CA LEU A 97 -10.16 3.50 1.37
C LEU A 97 -9.41 4.09 0.16
N ASP A 98 -10.02 5.06 -0.52
CA ASP A 98 -9.50 5.64 -1.76
C ASP A 98 -8.38 6.67 -1.56
N ASN A 99 -8.17 7.13 -0.32
CA ASN A 99 -7.11 8.09 -0.01
C ASN A 99 -5.89 7.40 0.66
N PRO A 100 -4.82 7.10 -0.11
CA PRO A 100 -3.62 6.47 0.43
C PRO A 100 -2.82 7.36 1.40
N GLN A 101 -3.12 8.65 1.49
CA GLN A 101 -2.51 9.60 2.43
C GLN A 101 -3.40 9.88 3.65
N SER A 102 -4.53 9.19 3.78
CA SER A 102 -5.42 9.37 4.93
C SER A 102 -4.79 8.81 6.20
N GLU A 103 -4.59 9.66 7.20
CA GLU A 103 -4.14 9.23 8.53
C GLU A 103 -5.12 8.23 9.18
N LYS A 104 -6.40 8.30 8.81
CA LYS A 104 -7.46 7.43 9.32
C LYS A 104 -7.51 6.06 8.66
N LEU A 105 -6.83 5.88 7.52
CA LEU A 105 -6.88 4.63 6.75
C LEU A 105 -6.47 3.42 7.60
N LYS A 106 -5.40 3.58 8.40
CA LYS A 106 -4.92 2.52 9.28
C LYS A 106 -5.96 2.15 10.35
N GLU A 107 -6.52 3.16 11.01
CA GLU A 107 -7.54 2.96 12.04
C GLU A 107 -8.81 2.30 11.48
N ASP A 108 -9.24 2.73 10.30
CA ASP A 108 -10.43 2.20 9.64
C ASP A 108 -10.21 0.75 9.19
N MET A 109 -9.02 0.41 8.69
CA MET A 109 -8.63 -0.96 8.40
C MET A 109 -8.58 -1.84 9.66
N ASP A 110 -8.09 -1.32 10.79
CA ASP A 110 -8.08 -2.08 12.04
C ASP A 110 -9.50 -2.32 12.59
N LYS A 111 -10.38 -1.32 12.48
CA LYS A 111 -11.83 -1.49 12.77
C LYS A 111 -12.47 -2.52 11.85
N LEU A 112 -12.11 -2.51 10.57
CA LEU A 112 -12.61 -3.47 9.58
C LEU A 112 -12.17 -4.89 9.86
N ARG A 113 -10.88 -5.10 10.17
CA ARG A 113 -10.34 -6.40 10.61
C ARG A 113 -11.01 -6.91 11.89
N ALA A 114 -11.25 -6.02 12.86
CA ALA A 114 -11.93 -6.37 14.11
C ALA A 114 -13.38 -6.79 13.83
N LYS A 115 -14.09 -6.03 13.00
CA LYS A 115 -15.47 -6.34 12.60
C LYS A 115 -15.56 -7.66 11.85
N PHE A 116 -14.65 -7.90 10.90
CA PHE A 116 -14.56 -9.17 10.17
C PHE A 116 -14.36 -10.36 11.12
N ARG A 117 -13.42 -10.28 12.07
CA ARG A 117 -13.20 -11.33 13.07
C ARG A 117 -14.43 -11.58 13.94
N GLN A 118 -15.12 -10.51 14.35
CA GLN A 118 -16.39 -10.61 15.09
C GLN A 118 -17.43 -11.39 14.26
N VAL A 119 -17.58 -11.07 12.98
CA VAL A 119 -18.52 -11.76 12.09
C VAL A 119 -18.14 -13.22 11.90
N CYS A 120 -16.85 -13.56 11.69
CA CYS A 120 -16.39 -14.95 11.60
C CYS A 120 -16.74 -15.76 12.85
N SER A 121 -16.53 -15.18 14.04
CA SER A 121 -16.92 -15.80 15.31
C SER A 121 -18.43 -16.05 15.40
N MET A 122 -19.27 -15.10 14.96
CA MET A 122 -20.73 -15.27 14.94
C MET A 122 -21.21 -16.33 13.94
N LEU A 123 -20.45 -16.53 12.86
CA LEU A 123 -20.73 -17.52 11.82
C LEU A 123 -20.10 -18.90 12.13
N ASN A 124 -19.31 -19.02 13.21
CA ASN A 124 -18.52 -20.19 13.56
C ASN A 124 -17.58 -20.64 12.43
N VAL A 125 -16.91 -19.70 11.78
CA VAL A 125 -15.89 -19.98 10.76
C VAL A 125 -14.53 -19.41 11.15
N PRO A 126 -13.42 -20.02 10.69
CA PRO A 126 -12.09 -19.48 10.90
C PRO A 126 -11.92 -18.08 10.29
N ALA A 127 -11.14 -17.23 10.95
CA ALA A 127 -10.84 -15.87 10.50
C ALA A 127 -9.51 -15.82 9.71
N ASP A 128 -9.33 -16.73 8.75
CA ASP A 128 -8.03 -17.02 8.12
C ASP A 128 -7.74 -16.18 6.88
N PHE A 129 -7.95 -14.87 6.96
CA PHE A 129 -7.56 -13.97 5.87
C PHE A 129 -6.06 -14.06 5.55
N ARG A 130 -5.21 -14.27 6.56
CA ARG A 130 -3.75 -14.29 6.41
C ARG A 130 -3.23 -15.48 5.60
N ASP A 131 -3.94 -16.60 5.61
CA ASP A 131 -3.49 -17.79 4.89
C ASP A 131 -3.68 -17.65 3.37
N PHE A 132 -4.64 -16.84 2.92
CA PHE A 132 -4.82 -16.52 1.50
C PHE A 132 -3.68 -15.66 0.91
N PHE A 133 -2.92 -14.96 1.76
CA PHE A 133 -1.85 -14.05 1.32
C PHE A 133 -0.43 -14.58 1.46
N LYS A 134 -0.23 -15.74 2.11
CA LYS A 134 1.11 -16.35 2.30
C LYS A 134 1.82 -16.71 0.98
N SER A 135 1.11 -16.75 -0.16
CA SER A 135 1.67 -17.10 -1.48
C SER A 135 2.61 -16.05 -2.11
N ALA A 136 2.77 -14.86 -1.53
CA ALA A 136 3.57 -13.78 -2.13
C ALA A 136 4.86 -13.41 -1.37
N GLN A 137 5.28 -14.19 -0.37
CA GLN A 137 6.58 -14.00 0.30
C GLN A 137 7.58 -15.04 -0.21
N GLY A 138 8.05 -14.84 -1.43
CA GLY A 138 8.91 -15.82 -2.10
C GLY A 138 9.93 -15.19 -3.04
N THR A 139 10.53 -14.05 -2.69
CA THR A 139 11.87 -13.66 -3.17
C THR A 139 12.49 -12.75 -2.11
N SER A 140 13.29 -13.32 -1.21
CA SER A 140 14.24 -12.52 -0.44
C SER A 140 15.24 -11.90 -1.42
N PHE A 141 15.50 -10.60 -1.26
CA PHE A 141 16.69 -9.96 -1.83
C PHE A 141 17.94 -10.38 -1.05
#